data_AF-A0A8S3JD37-F1
#
_entry.id   AF-A0A8S3JD37-F1
#
_cell.length_a   1.000
_cell.length_b   1.000
_cell.length_c   1.000
_cell.angle_alpha   90.00
_cell.angle_beta   90.00
_cell.angle_gamma   90.00
#
_symmetry.space_group_name_H-M   'P 1'
#
loop_
_entity.id
_entity.type
_entity.pdbx_description
1 polymer ?
#
loop_
_entity_poly.entity_id
_entity_poly.type
_entity_poly.pdbx_seq_one_letter_code
_entity_poly.pdbx_strand_id
1 'polypeptide(L)'
;MSKLYSSIIAKYFDKSHKTRPRDVIIGRPDLNTIRYPKNVIRNQKYSIITFIPLCLYEQFSVFLNLYFLIIGLTQVIPMFRVGYFSIYWTPLAFVVFVSMLREGYEDIKRAYRDKEINSQRYTLLTENGRTEEILSSEIEVSDVIIVKKN
;
A
#
# COMPACT_ATOMS: atom_id res chain seq x y z
N MET A 1 25.35 -18.66 30.10
CA MET A 1 24.25 -18.55 29.12
C MET A 1 23.24 -17.42 29.40
N SER A 2 23.10 -16.89 30.63
CA SER A 2 22.06 -15.88 30.96
C SER A 2 22.32 -14.45 30.46
N LYS A 3 23.59 -14.02 30.35
CA LYS A 3 23.93 -12.64 29.93
C LYS A 3 23.61 -12.35 28.46
N LEU A 4 23.76 -13.36 27.60
CA LEU A 4 23.45 -13.22 26.17
C LEU A 4 21.93 -13.09 25.94
N TYR A 5 21.14 -13.90 26.64
CA TYR A 5 19.68 -13.86 26.55
C TYR A 5 19.11 -12.53 27.09
N SER A 6 19.65 -12.04 28.20
CA SER A 6 19.30 -10.72 28.76
C SER A 6 19.68 -9.57 27.81
N SER A 7 20.84 -9.63 27.15
CA SER A 7 21.26 -8.65 26.15
C SER A 7 20.34 -8.63 24.92
N ILE A 8 19.90 -9.78 24.44
CA ILE A 8 19.03 -9.90 23.27
C ILE A 8 17.63 -9.37 23.61
N ILE A 9 17.07 -9.73 24.78
CA ILE A 9 15.77 -9.22 25.23
C ILE A 9 15.84 -7.71 25.48
N ALA A 10 16.88 -7.22 26.15
CA ALA A 10 17.08 -5.79 26.36
C ALA A 10 17.18 -5.05 25.02
N LYS A 11 17.88 -5.59 24.02
CA LYS A 11 17.96 -4.99 22.68
C LYS A 11 16.64 -5.07 21.90
N TYR A 12 15.82 -6.09 22.15
CA TYR A 12 14.50 -6.24 21.56
C TYR A 12 13.49 -5.25 22.17
N PHE A 13 13.57 -5.01 23.49
CA PHE A 13 12.73 -4.04 24.21
C PHE A 13 13.24 -2.59 24.15
N ASP A 14 14.54 -2.36 23.98
CA ASP A 14 15.16 -1.03 23.75
C ASP A 14 14.97 -0.56 22.30
N LYS A 15 14.35 -1.38 21.45
CA LYS A 15 13.70 -0.90 20.22
C LYS A 15 12.39 -0.14 20.52
N SER A 16 12.31 0.51 21.67
CA SER A 16 11.41 1.64 21.87
C SER A 16 11.85 2.69 20.86
N HIS A 17 11.02 2.95 19.85
CA HIS A 17 11.23 4.04 18.92
C HIS A 17 11.53 5.29 19.75
N LYS A 18 12.78 5.79 19.74
CA LYS A 18 13.11 7.09 20.32
C LYS A 18 12.29 8.13 19.56
N THR A 19 11.10 8.43 20.07
CA THR A 19 10.21 9.45 19.52
C THR A 19 10.88 10.79 19.80
N ARG A 20 11.53 11.34 18.78
CA ARG A 20 11.98 12.73 18.85
C ARG A 20 10.72 13.61 18.86
N PRO A 21 10.64 14.60 19.76
CA PRO A 21 9.56 15.58 19.72
C PRO A 21 9.59 16.27 18.35
N ARG A 22 8.40 16.57 17.83
CA ARG A 22 8.24 17.31 16.57
C ARG A 22 7.83 18.73 16.94
N ASP A 23 8.71 19.67 16.66
CA ASP A 23 8.42 21.10 16.82
C ASP A 23 7.82 21.62 15.52
N VAL A 24 6.68 22.29 15.63
CA VAL A 24 5.91 22.82 14.48
C VAL A 24 5.51 24.25 14.79
N ILE A 25 5.87 25.19 13.89
CA ILE A 25 5.48 26.60 14.02
C ILE A 25 4.09 26.76 13.43
N ILE A 26 3.11 27.22 14.21
CA ILE A 26 1.72 27.32 13.77
C ILE A 26 1.57 28.48 12.77
N GLY A 27 0.86 28.24 11.66
CA GLY A 27 0.47 29.25 10.68
C GLY A 27 1.58 29.72 9.74
N ARG A 28 2.82 29.24 9.91
CA ARG A 28 4.00 29.62 9.11
C ARG A 28 4.68 28.36 8.54
N PRO A 29 4.11 27.71 7.52
CA PRO A 29 4.67 26.49 6.96
C PRO A 29 6.04 26.72 6.28
N ASP A 30 6.29 27.93 5.78
CA ASP A 30 7.54 28.37 5.14
C ASP A 30 8.74 28.40 6.11
N LEU A 31 8.49 28.63 7.40
CA LEU A 31 9.53 28.68 8.43
C LEU A 31 9.93 27.28 8.94
N ASN A 32 9.24 26.22 8.51
CA ASN A 32 9.62 24.86 8.89
C ASN A 32 10.91 24.46 8.16
N THR A 33 11.98 24.27 8.92
CA THR A 33 13.27 23.76 8.41
C THR A 33 13.20 22.31 7.93
N ILE A 34 12.18 21.57 8.37
CA ILE A 34 11.96 20.16 8.04
C ILE A 34 10.82 20.04 7.04
N ARG A 35 11.09 19.36 5.92
CA ARG A 35 10.04 19.03 4.95
C ARG A 35 9.23 17.83 5.43
N TYR A 36 7.94 18.03 5.62
CA TYR A 36 7.02 16.98 6.04
C TYR A 36 6.43 16.20 4.85
N PRO A 37 6.00 14.94 5.06
CA PRO A 37 5.24 14.22 4.05
C PRO A 37 3.94 14.95 3.70
N LYS A 38 3.52 14.88 2.45
CA LYS A 38 2.26 15.46 1.97
C LYS A 38 1.06 14.74 2.57
N ASN A 39 -0.06 15.43 2.73
CA ASN A 39 -1.33 14.86 3.18
C ASN A 39 -2.07 14.07 2.08
N VAL A 40 -1.39 13.10 1.46
CA VAL A 40 -1.96 12.27 0.40
C VAL A 40 -2.15 10.85 0.90
N ILE A 41 -3.39 10.39 0.93
CA ILE A 41 -3.72 9.01 1.25
C ILE A 41 -3.59 8.17 -0.01
N ARG A 42 -2.82 7.07 0.07
CA ARG A 42 -2.69 6.09 -1.02
C ARG A 42 -2.78 4.68 -0.45
N ASN A 43 -3.95 4.08 -0.58
CA ASN A 43 -4.27 2.73 -0.13
C ASN A 43 -4.12 1.67 -1.24
N GLN A 44 -3.75 2.09 -2.46
CA GLN A 44 -3.42 1.17 -3.54
C GLN A 44 -2.29 0.24 -3.13
N LYS A 45 -2.48 -1.05 -3.35
CA LYS A 45 -1.45 -2.06 -3.06
C LYS A 45 -0.43 -2.18 -4.18
N TYR A 46 -0.85 -1.93 -5.42
CA TYR A 46 -0.01 -2.11 -6.59
C TYR A 46 0.19 -0.80 -7.36
N SER A 47 1.36 -0.70 -8.00
CA SER A 47 1.59 0.19 -9.13
C SER A 47 1.28 -0.55 -10.43
N ILE A 48 1.08 0.17 -11.53
CA ILE A 48 0.82 -0.40 -12.86
C ILE A 48 1.87 -1.46 -13.23
N ILE A 49 3.14 -1.21 -12.88
CA ILE A 49 4.26 -2.12 -13.19
C ILE A 49 4.32 -3.29 -12.21
N THR A 50 4.06 -3.05 -10.92
CA THR A 50 4.20 -4.07 -9.88
C THR A 50 2.98 -4.99 -9.78
N PHE A 51 1.86 -4.63 -10.41
CA PHE A 51 0.61 -5.39 -10.36
C PHE A 51 0.79 -6.83 -10.81
N ILE A 52 1.28 -7.05 -12.04
CA ILE A 52 1.45 -8.39 -12.60
C ILE A 52 2.38 -9.28 -11.76
N PRO A 53 3.65 -8.90 -11.50
CA PRO A 53 4.58 -9.78 -10.79
C PRO A 53 4.16 -10.06 -9.35
N LEU A 54 3.64 -9.05 -8.64
CA LEU A 54 3.28 -9.21 -7.24
C LEU A 54 1.95 -9.97 -7.07
N CYS A 55 0.97 -9.70 -7.93
CA CYS A 55 -0.30 -10.44 -7.91
C CYS A 55 -0.10 -11.91 -8.29
N LEU A 56 0.74 -12.22 -9.29
CA LEU A 56 1.09 -13.61 -9.63
C LEU A 56 1.81 -14.30 -8.47
N TYR A 57 2.75 -13.63 -7.81
CA TYR A 57 3.43 -14.17 -6.64
C TYR A 57 2.44 -14.54 -5.53
N GLU A 58 1.44 -13.68 -5.28
CA GLU A 58 0.39 -13.97 -4.31
C GLU A 58 -0.49 -15.14 -4.72
N GLN A 59 -0.88 -15.21 -5.99
CA GLN A 59 -1.68 -16.35 -6.48
C GLN A 59 -0.92 -17.67 -6.35
N PHE A 60 0.38 -17.71 -6.66
CA PHE A 60 1.19 -18.92 -6.52
C PHE A 60 1.71 -19.18 -5.10
N SER A 61 1.55 -18.23 -4.18
CA SER A 61 1.77 -18.49 -2.74
C SER A 61 0.64 -19.36 -2.15
N VAL A 62 -0.50 -19.47 -2.85
CA VAL A 62 -1.59 -20.37 -2.48
C VAL A 62 -1.23 -21.80 -2.89
N PHE A 63 -1.28 -22.74 -1.93
CA PHE A 63 -0.85 -24.13 -2.11
C PHE A 63 -1.48 -24.82 -3.33
N LEU A 64 -2.78 -24.67 -3.56
CA LEU A 64 -3.47 -25.31 -4.69
C LEU A 64 -2.96 -24.80 -6.05
N ASN A 65 -2.79 -23.48 -6.19
CA ASN A 65 -2.30 -22.88 -7.43
C ASN A 65 -0.85 -23.30 -7.71
N LEU A 66 -0.01 -23.36 -6.67
CA LEU A 66 1.35 -23.86 -6.78
C LEU A 66 1.40 -25.34 -7.16
N TYR A 67 0.54 -26.17 -6.56
CA TYR A 67 0.42 -27.59 -6.87
C TYR A 67 0.06 -27.81 -8.35
N PHE A 68 -0.97 -27.09 -8.85
CA PHE A 68 -1.34 -27.15 -10.27
C PHE A 68 -0.23 -26.64 -11.19
N LEU A 69 0.51 -25.61 -10.78
CA LEU A 69 1.66 -25.10 -11.52
C LEU A 69 2.75 -26.17 -11.64
N ILE A 70 3.12 -26.85 -10.55
CA ILE A 70 4.15 -27.90 -10.56
C ILE A 70 3.73 -29.09 -11.45
N ILE A 71 2.46 -29.51 -11.35
CA ILE A 71 1.93 -30.57 -12.22
C ILE A 71 1.96 -30.14 -13.69
N GLY A 72 1.50 -28.92 -13.99
CA GLY A 72 1.51 -28.36 -15.33
C GLY A 72 2.92 -28.24 -15.93
N LEU A 73 3.91 -27.84 -15.11
CA LEU A 73 5.32 -27.79 -15.51
C LEU A 73 5.89 -29.18 -15.80
N THR A 74 5.49 -30.20 -15.05
CA THR A 74 5.92 -31.59 -15.32
C THR A 74 5.49 -32.06 -16.71
N GLN A 75 4.35 -31.58 -17.23
CA GLN A 75 3.85 -31.94 -18.57
C GLN A 75 4.65 -31.30 -19.73
N VAL A 76 5.53 -30.34 -19.45
CA VAL A 76 6.45 -29.76 -20.44
C VAL A 76 7.43 -30.83 -20.93
N ILE A 77 7.86 -31.73 -20.04
CA ILE A 77 8.75 -32.83 -20.37
C ILE A 77 7.91 -33.94 -21.03
N PRO A 78 8.16 -34.28 -22.31
CA PRO A 78 7.33 -35.23 -23.05
C PRO A 78 7.35 -36.65 -22.47
N MET A 79 8.43 -37.03 -21.77
CA MET A 79 8.57 -38.35 -21.13
C MET A 79 7.61 -38.57 -19.95
N PHE A 80 7.18 -37.50 -19.27
CA PHE A 80 6.27 -37.55 -18.12
C PHE A 80 4.84 -37.13 -18.48
N ARG A 81 4.55 -36.93 -19.77
CA ARG A 81 3.27 -36.42 -20.24
C ARG A 81 2.22 -37.54 -20.25
N VAL A 82 1.19 -37.39 -19.41
CA VAL A 82 0.09 -38.37 -19.31
C VAL A 82 -1.11 -37.99 -20.19
N GLY A 83 -1.21 -36.73 -20.63
CA GLY A 83 -2.32 -36.24 -21.47
C GLY A 83 -1.99 -34.95 -22.23
N TYR A 84 -3.02 -34.27 -22.75
CA TYR A 84 -2.83 -32.99 -23.44
C TYR A 84 -2.39 -31.89 -22.49
N PHE A 85 -1.40 -31.10 -22.91
CA PHE A 85 -0.88 -29.96 -22.15
C PHE A 85 -1.98 -28.98 -21.72
N SER A 86 -2.97 -28.74 -22.58
CA SER A 86 -4.09 -27.83 -22.32
C SER A 86 -4.93 -28.23 -21.10
N ILE A 87 -5.11 -29.53 -20.84
CA ILE A 87 -5.96 -30.01 -19.73
C ILE A 87 -5.46 -29.50 -18.38
N TYR A 88 -4.14 -29.34 -18.23
CA TYR A 88 -3.53 -28.90 -16.98
C TYR A 88 -3.43 -27.36 -16.90
N TRP A 89 -3.09 -26.70 -18.00
CA TRP A 89 -2.84 -25.26 -18.01
C TRP A 89 -4.11 -24.42 -18.11
N THR A 90 -5.13 -24.89 -18.82
CA THR A 90 -6.40 -24.17 -19.00
C THR A 90 -7.10 -23.84 -17.65
N PRO A 91 -7.34 -24.79 -16.74
CA PRO A 91 -7.99 -24.48 -15.47
C PRO A 91 -7.14 -23.55 -14.59
N LEU A 92 -5.82 -23.75 -14.55
CA LEU A 92 -4.89 -22.90 -13.79
C LEU A 92 -4.90 -21.46 -14.32
N ALA A 93 -4.77 -21.28 -15.63
CA ALA A 93 -4.78 -19.97 -16.27
C ALA A 93 -6.11 -19.25 -16.03
N PHE A 94 -7.24 -19.97 -16.12
CA PHE A 94 -8.56 -19.39 -15.88
C PHE A 94 -8.70 -18.87 -14.44
N VAL A 95 -8.35 -19.68 -13.44
CA VAL A 95 -8.46 -19.30 -12.03
C VAL A 95 -7.54 -18.13 -11.70
N VAL A 96 -6.28 -18.16 -12.15
CA VAL A 96 -5.33 -17.06 -11.93
C VAL A 96 -5.82 -15.79 -12.61
N PHE A 97 -6.28 -15.88 -13.86
CA PHE A 97 -6.78 -14.74 -14.62
C PHE A 97 -7.97 -14.06 -13.95
N VAL A 98 -9.01 -14.83 -13.57
CA VAL A 98 -10.18 -14.27 -12.88
C VAL A 98 -9.79 -13.64 -11.54
N SER A 99 -8.86 -14.26 -10.81
CA SER A 99 -8.37 -13.73 -9.54
C SER A 99 -7.62 -12.41 -9.72
N MET A 100 -6.74 -12.33 -10.72
CA MET A 100 -6.03 -11.09 -11.05
C MET A 100 -7.00 -10.00 -11.50
N LEU A 101 -7.99 -10.31 -12.35
CA LEU A 101 -9.01 -9.34 -12.77
C LEU A 101 -9.76 -8.75 -11.59
N ARG A 102 -10.19 -9.61 -10.66
CA ARG A 102 -10.89 -9.18 -9.45
C ARG A 102 -10.01 -8.27 -8.60
N GLU A 103 -8.76 -8.68 -8.32
CA GLU A 103 -7.81 -7.89 -7.53
C GLU A 103 -7.54 -6.53 -8.17
N GLY A 104 -7.34 -6.49 -9.50
CA GLY A 104 -7.14 -5.25 -10.24
C GLY A 104 -8.35 -4.32 -10.18
N TYR A 105 -9.56 -4.86 -10.32
CA TYR A 105 -10.80 -4.08 -10.18
C TYR A 105 -10.93 -3.48 -8.77
N GLU A 106 -10.65 -4.26 -7.73
CA GLU A 106 -10.71 -3.79 -6.35
C GLU A 106 -9.66 -2.70 -6.08
N ASP A 107 -8.45 -2.83 -6.61
CA ASP A 107 -7.37 -1.83 -6.44
C ASP A 107 -7.68 -0.51 -7.20
N ILE A 108 -8.28 -0.60 -8.39
CA ILE A 108 -8.79 0.58 -9.13
C ILE A 108 -9.90 1.28 -8.32
N LYS A 109 -10.84 0.51 -7.76
CA LYS A 109 -11.89 1.08 -6.92
C LYS A 109 -11.33 1.78 -5.68
N ARG A 110 -10.27 1.24 -5.07
CA ARG A 110 -9.52 1.91 -3.98
C ARG A 110 -8.92 3.23 -4.46
N ALA A 111 -8.29 3.23 -5.64
CA ALA A 111 -7.71 4.43 -6.23
C ALA A 111 -8.73 5.57 -6.42
N TYR A 112 -9.93 5.24 -6.91
CA TYR A 112 -11.00 6.23 -7.08
C TYR A 112 -11.46 6.83 -5.75
N ARG A 113 -11.64 5.99 -4.72
CA ARG A 113 -12.01 6.47 -3.37
C ARG A 113 -10.92 7.33 -2.75
N ASP A 114 -9.65 6.92 -2.89
CA ASP A 114 -8.53 7.71 -2.40
C ASP A 114 -8.48 9.08 -3.10
N LYS A 115 -8.74 9.13 -4.42
CA LYS A 115 -8.83 10.38 -5.17
C LYS A 115 -9.96 11.27 -4.65
N GLU A 116 -11.13 10.71 -4.37
CA GLU A 116 -12.26 11.45 -3.82
C GLU A 116 -11.90 12.09 -2.47
N ILE A 117 -11.35 11.30 -1.55
CA ILE A 117 -10.92 11.76 -0.21
C ILE A 117 -9.85 12.85 -0.32
N ASN A 118 -8.81 12.62 -1.12
CA ASN A 118 -7.72 13.58 -1.32
C ASN A 118 -8.17 14.89 -2.00
N SER A 119 -9.33 14.88 -2.66
CA SER A 119 -9.93 16.04 -3.33
C SER A 119 -11.02 16.75 -2.53
N GLN A 120 -11.30 16.30 -1.30
CA GLN A 120 -12.23 16.99 -0.41
C GLN A 120 -11.73 18.40 -0.09
N ARG A 121 -12.64 19.37 -0.02
CA ARG A 121 -12.31 20.78 0.21
C ARG A 121 -12.34 21.10 1.70
N TYR A 122 -11.33 21.82 2.16
CA TYR A 122 -11.22 22.33 3.52
C TYR A 122 -10.95 23.83 3.52
N THR A 123 -11.33 24.51 4.59
CA THR A 123 -11.11 25.95 4.75
C THR A 123 -9.83 26.20 5.55
N LEU A 124 -8.80 26.71 4.88
CA LEU A 124 -7.55 27.15 5.47
C LEU A 124 -7.70 28.57 6.02
N LEU A 125 -7.16 28.82 7.21
CA LEU A 125 -6.99 30.16 7.78
C LEU A 125 -5.58 30.67 7.47
N THR A 126 -5.50 31.69 6.61
CA THR A 126 -4.25 32.35 6.24
C THR A 126 -3.74 33.26 7.36
N GLU A 127 -2.43 33.52 7.40
CA GLU A 127 -1.80 34.47 8.33
C GLU A 127 -2.47 35.86 8.37
N ASN A 128 -3.02 36.29 7.24
CA ASN A 128 -3.68 37.59 7.09
C ASN A 128 -5.14 37.60 7.61
N GLY A 129 -5.59 36.53 8.27
CA GLY A 129 -6.97 36.36 8.75
C GLY A 129 -7.99 36.09 7.66
N ARG A 130 -7.55 35.80 6.43
CA ARG A 130 -8.40 35.39 5.30
C ARG A 130 -8.64 33.89 5.34
N THR A 131 -9.72 33.47 4.70
CA THR A 131 -10.04 32.05 4.53
C THR A 131 -9.95 31.66 3.07
N GLU A 132 -9.23 30.58 2.79
CA GLU A 132 -9.08 30.03 1.44
C GLU A 132 -9.57 28.57 1.41
N GLU A 133 -10.11 28.13 0.28
CA GLU A 133 -10.46 26.72 0.08
C GLU A 133 -9.30 25.97 -0.55
N ILE A 134 -8.84 24.93 0.13
CA ILE A 134 -7.76 24.04 -0.33
C ILE A 134 -8.25 22.60 -0.42
N LEU A 135 -7.58 21.80 -1.25
CA LEU A 135 -7.83 20.36 -1.29
C LEU A 135 -7.21 19.68 -0.06
N SER A 136 -7.81 18.56 0.36
CA SER A 136 -7.27 17.76 1.46
C SER A 136 -5.81 17.39 1.22
N SER A 137 -5.45 17.07 -0.03
CA SER A 137 -4.09 16.70 -0.41
C SER A 137 -3.06 17.83 -0.37
N GLU A 138 -3.51 19.08 -0.34
CA GLU A 138 -2.67 20.28 -0.30
C GLU A 138 -2.41 20.78 1.12
N ILE A 139 -3.11 20.23 2.11
CA ILE A 139 -2.88 20.54 3.53
C ILE A 139 -1.44 20.18 3.91
N GLU A 140 -0.74 21.14 4.50
CA GLU A 140 0.61 20.97 5.02
C GLU A 140 0.65 21.03 6.56
N VAL A 141 1.75 20.52 7.12
CA VAL A 141 1.99 20.62 8.57
C VAL A 141 2.25 22.09 8.90
N SER A 142 1.58 22.60 9.95
CA SER A 142 1.50 24.01 10.40
C SER A 142 0.23 24.74 9.99
N ASP A 143 -0.54 24.21 9.04
CA ASP A 143 -1.78 24.84 8.59
C ASP A 143 -2.86 24.84 9.68
N VAL A 144 -3.63 25.94 9.74
CA VAL A 144 -4.79 26.07 10.63
C VAL A 144 -6.05 25.92 9.80
N ILE A 145 -6.83 24.87 10.08
CA ILE A 145 -8.04 24.54 9.32
C ILE A 145 -9.28 24.82 10.14
N ILE A 146 -10.28 25.43 9.52
CA ILE A 146 -11.60 25.65 10.11
C ILE A 146 -12.52 24.51 9.69
N VAL A 147 -13.00 23.75 10.68
CA VAL A 147 -13.95 22.66 10.47
C VAL A 147 -15.34 23.14 10.87
N LYS A 148 -16.29 23.10 9.94
CA LYS A 148 -17.69 23.40 10.22
C LYS A 148 -18.35 22.21 10.89
N LYS A 149 -19.22 22.47 11.87
CA LYS A 149 -20.06 21.44 12.48
C LYS A 149 -21.14 21.01 11.47
N ASN A 150 -21.32 19.70 11.31
CA ASN A 150 -22.42 19.11 10.55
C ASN A 150 -23.76 19.28 11.26
#